data_AF-A0A660S8K9-F1
#
_entry.id   AF-A0A660S8K9-F1
#
_cell.length_a   1.000
_cell.length_b   1.000
_cell.length_c   1.000
_cell.angle_alpha   90.00
_cell.angle_beta   90.00
_cell.angle_gamma   90.00
#
_symmetry.space_group_name_H-M   'P 1'
#
loop_
_entity.id
_entity.type
_entity.pdbx_description
1 polymer ?
#
loop_
_entity_poly.entity_id
_entity_poly.type
_entity_poly.pdbx_seq_one_letter_code
_entity_poly.pdbx_strand_id
1 'polypeptide(L)'
;MKKFLLAILVVAVTFSMAFAAAKTELPVFNPKTGNANVRGYTLLNEGFEYGIPANWTIYDFDGDGYEWSAYLLGVGTAHTDSVAAGIHWNGSGNNDWLITPRLVCSSSTPDTLKFWYRSNSSYFPEDFNVRVSTSSDVSDTSSYAIVNSVTSAPDTWTEMVVPLDSYDGNKVYVAIQCVSVDEYYLFVDDVTGPIIAPEAGDIIINEINPKTGSEYVELYNTKDVDISLDSVHLAVFSNGFDTLLTGNTIPANGYFTVDFPSNHLDNSGDTVAVGIIEGADTTLFDMVAYGDEGPAPVSPNGLYLSRCSYTVNWNGSQAEVWSEMANDWNMTANSTPGAANSVKGTALGSGVVINEIDPYPPSGNDLVEIYNPTSDTVNLSGYYLSDGDAFAEIVTSPVVPPQGWVVLEENVDWTTSMDFSSSDVAYLFAPDSTRIDQIGWAGDYNDYTYQRYPDGAGPHYGFDWASSGGGVTWFDVYETWGKSNWTIDTTYNITGIVNLSDNPGDLSGTIVTLVTHTNTYLDTTDATGAYTFNSIPCDTVNFTFEHTSG
;
A
#
# COMPACT_ATOMS: atom_id res chain seq x y z
N MET A 1 -65.38 -2.22 36.22
CA MET A 1 -65.97 -1.54 35.05
C MET A 1 -64.99 -0.49 34.55
N LYS A 2 -64.46 -0.72 33.34
CA LYS A 2 -63.71 0.17 32.41
C LYS A 2 -62.60 1.05 33.01
N LYS A 3 -61.36 0.51 32.98
CA LYS A 3 -60.11 1.23 33.19
C LYS A 3 -59.74 2.05 31.94
N PHE A 4 -59.16 3.22 32.20
CA PHE A 4 -58.63 4.21 31.26
C PHE A 4 -57.58 3.63 30.30
N LEU A 5 -57.68 3.96 29.00
CA LEU A 5 -56.58 3.85 28.04
C LEU A 5 -55.79 5.17 28.06
N LEU A 6 -54.52 5.10 28.43
CA LEU A 6 -53.51 6.11 28.16
C LEU A 6 -52.84 5.68 26.84
N ALA A 7 -53.01 6.46 25.78
CA ALA A 7 -52.32 6.23 24.51
C ALA A 7 -50.90 6.80 24.61
N ILE A 8 -49.90 5.93 24.65
CA ILE A 8 -48.49 6.28 24.46
C ILE A 8 -48.24 6.26 22.96
N LEU A 9 -47.90 7.43 22.40
CA LEU A 9 -47.41 7.58 21.04
C LEU A 9 -45.95 7.13 21.03
N VAL A 10 -45.67 5.89 20.61
CA VAL A 10 -44.30 5.43 20.34
C VAL A 10 -43.96 5.89 18.93
N VAL A 11 -43.13 6.93 18.82
CA VAL A 11 -42.43 7.27 17.58
C VAL A 11 -41.32 6.22 17.43
N ALA A 12 -41.51 5.26 16.53
CA ALA A 12 -40.46 4.33 16.16
C ALA A 12 -39.43 5.08 15.32
N VAL A 13 -38.28 5.39 15.91
CA VAL A 13 -37.09 5.78 15.16
C VAL A 13 -36.43 4.48 14.70
N THR A 14 -36.50 4.19 13.40
CA THR A 14 -35.79 3.07 12.79
C THR A 14 -34.31 3.43 12.69
N PHE A 15 -33.45 2.83 13.51
CA PHE A 15 -32.01 2.84 13.30
C PHE A 15 -31.69 1.94 12.09
N SER A 16 -31.07 2.51 11.07
CA SER A 16 -30.48 1.79 9.95
C SER A 16 -28.98 1.72 10.20
N MET A 17 -28.48 0.63 10.80
CA MET A 17 -27.06 0.32 10.73
C MET A 17 -26.77 -0.18 9.30
N ALA A 18 -26.40 0.74 8.42
CA ALA A 18 -25.73 0.37 7.19
C ALA A 18 -24.27 0.12 7.57
N PHE A 19 -23.85 -1.14 7.61
CA PHE A 19 -22.41 -1.42 7.58
C PHE A 19 -21.90 -0.86 6.25
N ALA A 20 -21.18 0.25 6.28
CA ALA A 20 -20.44 0.69 5.12
C ALA A 20 -19.48 -0.43 4.74
N ALA A 21 -19.50 -0.84 3.47
CA ALA A 21 -18.51 -1.77 2.97
C ALA A 21 -17.14 -1.09 3.11
N ALA A 22 -16.23 -1.71 3.84
CA ALA A 22 -14.86 -1.23 3.95
C ALA A 22 -14.25 -1.06 2.55
N LYS A 23 -13.37 -0.07 2.36
CA LYS A 23 -12.52 0.02 1.16
C LYS A 23 -11.48 -1.11 1.24
N THR A 24 -11.93 -2.33 0.95
CA THR A 24 -11.14 -3.57 1.14
C THR A 24 -10.27 -3.93 -0.06
N GLU A 25 -10.24 -3.15 -1.12
CA GLU A 25 -9.46 -3.44 -2.33
C GLU A 25 -8.65 -2.20 -2.71
N LEU A 26 -7.35 -2.39 -3.00
CA LEU A 26 -6.56 -1.36 -3.66
C LEU A 26 -7.24 -1.06 -5.01
N PRO A 27 -7.31 0.21 -5.44
CA PRO A 27 -7.85 0.54 -6.75
C PRO A 27 -7.13 -0.27 -7.82
N VAL A 28 -7.87 -1.06 -8.59
CA VAL A 28 -7.31 -1.74 -9.75
C VAL A 28 -7.01 -0.68 -10.79
N PHE A 29 -5.73 -0.48 -11.11
CA PHE A 29 -5.33 0.41 -12.20
C PHE A 29 -5.91 -0.07 -13.52
N ASN A 30 -7.03 0.54 -13.92
CA ASN A 30 -7.75 0.24 -15.16
C ASN A 30 -8.31 1.51 -15.83
N PRO A 31 -7.43 2.39 -16.36
CA PRO A 31 -7.85 3.65 -16.99
C PRO A 31 -8.53 3.47 -18.36
N LYS A 32 -9.29 4.48 -18.80
CA LYS A 32 -10.09 4.42 -20.03
C LYS A 32 -9.23 4.62 -21.30
N THR A 33 -8.97 3.51 -21.99
CA THR A 33 -8.70 3.37 -23.44
C THR A 33 -7.69 4.33 -24.08
N GLY A 34 -6.53 3.79 -24.43
CA GLY A 34 -5.65 4.31 -25.47
C GLY A 34 -4.60 3.28 -25.85
N ASN A 35 -4.70 2.66 -27.04
CA ASN A 35 -3.63 1.81 -27.58
C ASN A 35 -2.44 2.69 -27.97
N ALA A 36 -1.52 2.95 -27.04
CA ALA A 36 -0.21 3.49 -27.36
C ALA A 36 0.74 2.34 -27.72
N ASN A 37 1.47 2.47 -28.84
CA ASN A 37 2.54 1.54 -29.17
C ASN A 37 3.67 1.71 -28.15
N VAL A 38 4.10 0.60 -27.56
CA VAL A 38 5.13 0.52 -26.52
C VAL A 38 6.43 1.18 -26.99
N ARG A 39 6.96 2.09 -26.17
CA ARG A 39 8.36 2.50 -26.23
C ARG A 39 8.90 2.41 -24.79
N GLY A 40 9.47 1.26 -24.40
CA GLY A 40 10.20 1.19 -23.13
C GLY A 40 11.44 2.10 -23.14
N TYR A 41 12.23 2.05 -22.07
CA TYR A 41 13.12 3.18 -21.73
C TYR A 41 14.36 3.31 -22.60
N THR A 42 15.05 2.20 -22.88
CA THR A 42 16.32 2.18 -23.62
C THR A 42 16.54 0.78 -24.21
N LEU A 43 17.23 0.71 -25.36
CA LEU A 43 17.67 -0.56 -25.94
C LEU A 43 18.64 -1.25 -24.98
N LEU A 44 18.54 -2.57 -24.83
CA LEU A 44 19.56 -3.35 -24.13
C LEU A 44 20.93 -3.09 -24.79
N ASN A 45 21.90 -2.65 -24.00
CA ASN A 45 23.29 -2.43 -24.42
C ASN A 45 24.20 -2.55 -23.20
N GLU A 46 24.80 -3.72 -23.01
CA GLU A 46 25.58 -4.07 -21.83
C GLU A 46 26.95 -4.65 -22.23
N GLY A 47 28.03 -3.99 -21.78
CA GLY A 47 29.43 -4.41 -22.00
C GLY A 47 30.15 -4.83 -20.72
N PHE A 48 29.46 -4.87 -19.58
CA PHE A 48 29.93 -5.34 -18.27
C PHE A 48 31.10 -4.57 -17.63
N GLU A 49 31.52 -3.43 -18.19
CA GLU A 49 32.65 -2.62 -17.70
C GLU A 49 32.51 -2.15 -16.24
N TYR A 50 31.30 -2.15 -15.70
CA TYR A 50 30.99 -1.77 -14.32
C TYR A 50 30.42 -2.93 -13.48
N GLY A 51 30.64 -4.17 -13.91
CA GLY A 51 30.08 -5.37 -13.29
C GLY A 51 28.86 -5.90 -14.03
N ILE A 52 28.29 -7.00 -13.54
CA ILE A 52 26.96 -7.45 -13.97
C ILE A 52 25.93 -6.54 -13.29
N PRO A 53 25.08 -5.83 -14.05
CA PRO A 53 24.14 -4.89 -13.45
C PRO A 53 23.08 -5.58 -12.57
N ALA A 54 22.58 -4.87 -11.57
CA ALA A 54 21.63 -5.41 -10.58
C ALA A 54 20.28 -5.86 -11.17
N ASN A 55 19.92 -5.40 -12.38
CA ASN A 55 18.70 -5.83 -13.08
C ASN A 55 18.90 -7.08 -13.95
N TRP A 56 20.10 -7.68 -13.96
CA TRP A 56 20.34 -9.02 -14.51
C TRP A 56 20.17 -10.06 -13.41
N THR A 57 19.68 -11.24 -13.77
CA THR A 57 19.53 -12.35 -12.82
C THR A 57 20.59 -13.41 -13.07
N ILE A 58 21.23 -13.87 -11.99
CA ILE A 58 22.21 -14.95 -12.01
C ILE A 58 21.63 -16.12 -11.21
N TYR A 59 21.71 -17.33 -11.77
CA TYR A 59 21.41 -18.56 -11.03
C TYR A 59 22.57 -19.53 -11.10
N ASP A 60 23.02 -19.94 -9.91
CA ASP A 60 23.86 -21.12 -9.67
C ASP A 60 22.94 -22.31 -9.36
N PHE A 61 22.60 -23.10 -10.39
CA PHE A 61 21.72 -24.27 -10.20
C PHE A 61 22.47 -25.56 -9.85
N ASP A 62 23.77 -25.64 -10.13
CA ASP A 62 24.56 -26.80 -9.73
C ASP A 62 25.02 -26.71 -8.26
N GLY A 63 24.97 -25.52 -7.67
CA GLY A 63 25.18 -25.22 -6.27
C GLY A 63 26.65 -25.30 -5.86
N ASP A 64 27.57 -25.13 -6.80
CA ASP A 64 29.01 -25.25 -6.53
C ASP A 64 29.65 -23.95 -5.99
N GLY A 65 28.91 -22.84 -6.03
CA GLY A 65 29.32 -21.52 -5.57
C GLY A 65 30.11 -20.70 -6.60
N TYR A 66 30.27 -21.19 -7.83
CA TYR A 66 30.85 -20.46 -8.94
C TYR A 66 29.77 -20.03 -9.93
N GLU A 67 29.38 -18.76 -9.86
CA GLU A 67 28.35 -18.20 -10.72
C GLU A 67 28.92 -17.26 -11.79
N TRP A 68 28.05 -16.79 -12.70
CA TRP A 68 28.40 -15.76 -13.67
C TRP A 68 28.87 -14.50 -12.94
N SER A 69 30.03 -13.96 -13.34
CA SER A 69 30.60 -12.77 -12.74
C SER A 69 31.33 -11.92 -13.79
N ALA A 70 31.59 -10.65 -13.47
CA ALA A 70 32.37 -9.77 -14.33
C ALA A 70 33.88 -10.02 -14.14
N TYR A 71 34.59 -10.32 -15.23
CA TYR A 71 36.02 -10.59 -15.24
C TYR A 71 36.80 -9.47 -15.92
N LEU A 72 37.77 -8.91 -15.21
CA LEU A 72 38.75 -7.99 -15.80
C LEU A 72 39.76 -8.79 -16.65
N LEU A 73 39.48 -8.92 -17.95
CA LEU A 73 40.33 -9.59 -18.92
C LEU A 73 41.47 -8.70 -19.42
N GLY A 74 41.25 -7.39 -19.40
CA GLY A 74 42.19 -6.37 -19.84
C GLY A 74 42.02 -5.97 -21.30
N VAL A 75 42.53 -4.76 -21.61
CA VAL A 75 42.38 -4.14 -22.94
C VAL A 75 42.99 -4.98 -24.04
N GLY A 76 42.19 -5.26 -25.07
CA GLY A 76 42.55 -6.12 -26.20
C GLY A 76 42.39 -7.62 -25.95
N THR A 77 41.83 -8.02 -24.80
CA THR A 77 41.44 -9.41 -24.49
C THR A 77 39.92 -9.55 -24.34
N ALA A 78 39.27 -8.63 -23.62
CA ALA A 78 37.81 -8.43 -23.71
C ALA A 78 37.41 -8.07 -25.15
N HIS A 79 36.14 -8.23 -25.52
CA HIS A 79 35.72 -7.93 -26.88
C HIS A 79 35.75 -6.42 -27.11
N THR A 80 35.18 -5.67 -26.18
CA THR A 80 35.33 -4.22 -26.05
C THR A 80 35.97 -3.90 -24.71
N ASP A 81 36.72 -2.79 -24.65
CA ASP A 81 37.39 -2.30 -23.44
C ASP A 81 38.09 -3.39 -22.62
N SER A 82 37.64 -3.75 -21.41
CA SER A 82 38.46 -4.52 -20.48
C SER A 82 37.76 -5.60 -19.67
N VAL A 83 36.44 -5.63 -19.64
CA VAL A 83 35.64 -6.54 -18.83
C VAL A 83 34.72 -7.38 -19.71
N ALA A 84 34.40 -8.60 -19.27
CA ALA A 84 33.35 -9.42 -19.86
C ALA A 84 32.65 -10.21 -18.76
N ALA A 85 31.40 -10.60 -18.98
CA ALA A 85 30.76 -11.60 -18.13
C ALA A 85 31.39 -12.97 -18.40
N GLY A 86 31.68 -13.73 -17.35
CA GLY A 86 32.29 -15.05 -17.47
C GLY A 86 31.81 -16.02 -16.43
N ILE A 87 31.98 -17.30 -16.72
CA ILE A 87 31.66 -18.41 -15.84
C ILE A 87 32.85 -19.37 -15.77
N HIS A 88 33.14 -19.85 -14.56
CA HIS A 88 34.25 -20.73 -14.24
C HIS A 88 33.98 -22.17 -14.70
N TRP A 89 35.02 -23.02 -14.70
CA TRP A 89 34.86 -24.45 -14.99
C TRP A 89 34.19 -25.18 -13.84
N ASN A 90 33.40 -26.21 -14.16
CA ASN A 90 32.91 -27.17 -13.19
C ASN A 90 33.22 -28.58 -13.66
N GLY A 91 34.03 -29.31 -12.88
CA GLY A 91 34.38 -30.71 -13.18
C GLY A 91 33.19 -31.68 -13.10
N SER A 92 32.11 -31.28 -12.44
CA SER A 92 30.84 -32.03 -12.38
C SER A 92 29.84 -31.60 -13.45
N GLY A 93 30.12 -30.52 -14.18
CA GLY A 93 29.25 -29.91 -15.18
C GLY A 93 28.55 -28.66 -14.67
N ASN A 94 28.64 -27.57 -15.45
CA ASN A 94 28.00 -26.29 -15.19
C ASN A 94 26.47 -26.36 -15.38
N ASN A 95 25.73 -25.59 -14.59
CA ASN A 95 24.32 -25.28 -14.85
C ASN A 95 24.01 -23.83 -14.46
N ASP A 96 24.82 -22.90 -14.96
CA ASP A 96 24.82 -21.51 -14.51
C ASP A 96 24.21 -20.60 -15.54
N TRP A 97 23.31 -19.74 -15.09
CA TRP A 97 22.48 -18.93 -15.97
C TRP A 97 22.79 -17.45 -15.76
N LEU A 98 23.02 -16.75 -16.86
CA LEU A 98 23.01 -15.29 -16.94
C LEU A 98 21.75 -14.87 -17.70
N ILE A 99 20.85 -14.14 -17.03
CA ILE A 99 19.53 -13.78 -17.55
C ILE A 99 19.43 -12.27 -17.68
N THR A 100 19.01 -11.80 -18.86
CA THR A 100 18.78 -10.38 -19.14
C THR A 100 17.68 -9.81 -18.24
N PRO A 101 17.58 -8.47 -18.09
CA PRO A 101 16.33 -7.83 -17.74
C PRO A 101 15.21 -8.26 -18.71
N ARG A 102 13.96 -8.02 -18.33
CA ARG A 102 12.83 -8.31 -19.21
C ARG A 102 12.89 -7.38 -20.43
N LEU A 103 12.65 -7.90 -21.62
CA LEU A 103 12.73 -7.17 -22.89
C LEU A 103 11.37 -7.11 -23.59
N VAL A 104 11.08 -6.03 -24.30
CA VAL A 104 9.85 -5.87 -25.10
C VAL A 104 10.12 -6.23 -26.55
N CYS A 105 9.40 -7.22 -27.09
CA CYS A 105 9.45 -7.54 -28.51
C CYS A 105 8.39 -6.72 -29.27
N SER A 106 8.84 -5.85 -30.16
CA SER A 106 8.03 -5.01 -31.04
C SER A 106 7.13 -5.86 -31.94
N SER A 107 5.89 -5.43 -32.12
CA SER A 107 4.95 -6.03 -33.08
C SER A 107 5.10 -5.47 -34.51
N SER A 108 6.03 -4.53 -34.71
CA SER A 108 6.11 -3.71 -35.93
C SER A 108 7.48 -3.73 -36.61
N THR A 109 8.52 -4.21 -35.90
CA THR A 109 9.89 -4.29 -36.38
C THR A 109 10.52 -5.58 -35.87
N PRO A 110 11.21 -6.37 -36.74
CA PRO A 110 11.95 -7.54 -36.29
C PRO A 110 12.96 -7.17 -35.20
N ASP A 111 12.97 -7.94 -34.12
CA ASP A 111 13.84 -7.73 -32.97
C ASP A 111 14.85 -8.86 -32.84
N THR A 112 16.09 -8.50 -32.48
CA THR A 112 17.16 -9.46 -32.24
C THR A 112 17.90 -9.11 -30.98
N LEU A 113 18.22 -10.11 -30.17
CA LEU A 113 19.27 -9.99 -29.17
C LEU A 113 20.59 -10.50 -29.76
N LYS A 114 21.68 -9.79 -29.49
CA LYS A 114 23.02 -10.12 -29.95
C LYS A 114 24.00 -10.05 -28.78
N PHE A 115 25.03 -10.88 -28.83
CA PHE A 115 26.15 -10.81 -27.90
C PHE A 115 27.37 -11.47 -28.52
N TRP A 116 28.55 -11.13 -28.03
CA TRP A 116 29.78 -11.80 -28.38
C TRP A 116 30.10 -12.87 -27.36
N TYR A 117 30.60 -14.01 -27.80
CA TYR A 117 31.03 -15.09 -26.90
C TYR A 117 32.35 -15.70 -27.35
N ARG A 118 33.10 -16.27 -26.39
CA ARG A 118 34.26 -17.12 -26.67
C ARG A 118 34.55 -18.08 -25.52
N SER A 119 35.16 -19.20 -25.85
CA SER A 119 35.91 -20.02 -24.91
C SER A 119 37.23 -19.34 -24.54
N ASN A 120 37.74 -19.60 -23.35
CA ASN A 120 39.04 -19.07 -22.98
C ASN A 120 40.22 -19.81 -23.64
N SER A 121 40.02 -21.08 -24.02
CA SER A 121 41.05 -21.97 -24.55
C SER A 121 40.51 -22.84 -25.67
N SER A 122 41.26 -22.97 -26.77
CA SER A 122 40.95 -23.94 -27.84
C SER A 122 41.14 -25.40 -27.43
N TYR A 123 41.81 -25.66 -26.30
CA TYR A 123 41.93 -27.00 -25.72
C TYR A 123 40.74 -27.39 -24.87
N PHE A 124 39.98 -26.40 -24.37
CA PHE A 124 38.84 -26.57 -23.49
C PHE A 124 37.65 -25.75 -24.01
N PRO A 125 37.03 -26.17 -25.12
CA PRO A 125 36.00 -25.39 -25.77
C PRO A 125 34.65 -25.55 -25.06
N GLU A 126 34.00 -24.44 -24.74
CA GLU A 126 32.82 -24.38 -23.90
C GLU A 126 31.52 -24.71 -24.64
N ASP A 127 30.52 -25.20 -23.90
CA ASP A 127 29.18 -25.52 -24.37
C ASP A 127 28.14 -24.65 -23.64
N PHE A 128 27.20 -24.07 -24.37
CA PHE A 128 26.11 -23.27 -23.77
C PHE A 128 24.81 -23.32 -24.55
N ASN A 129 23.72 -22.98 -23.87
CA ASN A 129 22.40 -22.79 -24.46
C ASN A 129 21.98 -21.33 -24.39
N VAL A 130 21.24 -20.87 -25.39
CA VAL A 130 20.41 -19.67 -25.31
C VAL A 130 18.97 -20.11 -25.10
N ARG A 131 18.32 -19.55 -24.09
CA ARG A 131 16.94 -19.85 -23.73
C ARG A 131 16.10 -18.58 -23.69
N VAL A 132 14.80 -18.71 -23.97
CA VAL A 132 13.86 -17.60 -23.92
C VAL A 132 12.62 -18.02 -23.11
N SER A 133 12.17 -17.13 -22.24
CA SER A 133 10.95 -17.26 -21.44
C SER A 133 10.01 -16.09 -21.69
N THR A 134 8.70 -16.36 -21.80
CA THR A 134 7.63 -15.34 -21.83
C THR A 134 6.94 -15.18 -20.47
N SER A 135 7.42 -15.87 -19.43
CA SER A 135 6.86 -15.72 -18.08
C SER A 135 7.05 -14.29 -17.57
N SER A 136 6.12 -13.83 -16.73
CA SER A 136 6.31 -12.59 -15.98
C SER A 136 7.28 -12.75 -14.80
N ASP A 137 7.48 -13.97 -14.34
CA ASP A 137 8.36 -14.32 -13.23
C ASP A 137 9.70 -14.87 -13.76
N VAL A 138 10.79 -14.13 -13.51
CA VAL A 138 12.14 -14.53 -13.93
C VAL A 138 12.58 -15.85 -13.29
N SER A 139 12.01 -16.19 -12.12
CA SER A 139 12.32 -17.41 -11.35
C SER A 139 11.58 -18.66 -11.83
N ASP A 140 10.60 -18.53 -12.73
CA ASP A 140 9.97 -19.67 -13.40
C ASP A 140 10.92 -20.28 -14.44
N THR A 141 11.93 -20.98 -13.96
CA THR A 141 12.95 -21.59 -14.82
C THR A 141 12.40 -22.70 -15.72
N SER A 142 11.18 -23.18 -15.44
CA SER A 142 10.50 -24.19 -16.25
C SER A 142 9.97 -23.64 -17.57
N SER A 143 9.75 -22.32 -17.67
CA SER A 143 9.24 -21.67 -18.89
C SER A 143 10.33 -21.34 -19.93
N TYR A 144 11.61 -21.50 -19.59
CA TYR A 144 12.73 -21.16 -20.47
C TYR A 144 12.99 -22.24 -21.53
N ALA A 145 12.47 -22.00 -22.73
CA ALA A 145 12.67 -22.87 -23.88
C ALA A 145 14.04 -22.61 -24.52
N ILE A 146 14.77 -23.69 -24.87
CA ILE A 146 16.02 -23.58 -25.63
C ILE A 146 15.70 -23.10 -27.05
N VAL A 147 16.29 -21.98 -27.45
CA VAL A 147 16.17 -21.42 -28.81
C VAL A 147 17.46 -21.60 -29.62
N ASN A 148 18.59 -21.79 -28.95
CA ASN A 148 19.88 -22.09 -29.58
C ASN A 148 20.77 -22.90 -28.63
N SER A 149 21.67 -23.70 -29.19
CA SER A 149 22.70 -24.44 -28.46
C SER A 149 24.01 -24.37 -29.24
N VAL A 150 25.09 -24.00 -28.56
CA VAL A 150 26.44 -24.02 -29.10
C VAL A 150 27.22 -25.12 -28.42
N THR A 151 27.88 -25.95 -29.22
CA THR A 151 28.83 -26.96 -28.75
C THR A 151 30.21 -26.61 -29.28
N SER A 152 31.22 -26.73 -28.43
CA SER A 152 32.61 -26.39 -28.71
C SER A 152 32.80 -24.96 -29.21
N ALA A 153 32.40 -23.97 -28.41
CA ALA A 153 32.57 -22.56 -28.72
C ALA A 153 34.04 -22.22 -29.04
N PRO A 154 34.32 -21.35 -30.03
CA PRO A 154 35.68 -21.02 -30.43
C PRO A 154 36.40 -20.18 -29.37
N ASP A 155 37.73 -20.19 -29.37
CA ASP A 155 38.56 -19.34 -28.48
C ASP A 155 38.75 -17.90 -28.99
N THR A 156 38.08 -17.57 -30.10
CA THR A 156 37.98 -16.23 -30.69
C THR A 156 36.56 -15.69 -30.55
N TRP A 157 36.43 -14.40 -30.21
CA TRP A 157 35.14 -13.71 -30.12
C TRP A 157 34.30 -13.93 -31.37
N THR A 158 33.09 -14.47 -31.17
CA THR A 158 32.12 -14.77 -32.21
C THR A 158 30.78 -14.14 -31.84
N GLU A 159 30.13 -13.48 -32.80
CA GLU A 159 28.80 -12.88 -32.59
C GLU A 159 27.73 -13.98 -32.62
N MET A 160 26.85 -13.97 -31.61
CA MET A 160 25.57 -14.67 -31.60
C MET A 160 24.47 -13.69 -32.00
N VAL A 161 23.55 -14.14 -32.85
CA VAL A 161 22.32 -13.41 -33.18
C VAL A 161 21.13 -14.30 -32.86
N VAL A 162 20.28 -13.83 -31.94
CA VAL A 162 19.09 -14.52 -31.45
C VAL A 162 17.86 -13.79 -31.99
N PRO A 163 17.16 -14.33 -33.01
CA PRO A 163 15.92 -13.75 -33.50
C PRO A 163 14.82 -13.83 -32.44
N LEU A 164 14.12 -12.73 -32.21
CA LEU A 164 13.02 -12.64 -31.25
C LEU A 164 11.65 -12.46 -31.92
N ASP A 165 11.59 -12.45 -33.26
CA ASP A 165 10.36 -12.24 -34.04
C ASP A 165 9.22 -13.23 -33.73
N SER A 166 9.53 -14.40 -33.17
CA SER A 166 8.51 -15.37 -32.73
C SER A 166 7.77 -14.94 -31.46
N TYR A 167 8.23 -13.87 -30.83
CA TYR A 167 7.71 -13.31 -29.57
C TYR A 167 7.10 -11.92 -29.76
N ASP A 168 6.89 -11.46 -31.00
CA ASP A 168 6.27 -10.17 -31.33
C ASP A 168 5.06 -9.83 -30.45
N GLY A 169 5.07 -8.66 -29.83
CA GLY A 169 4.03 -8.19 -28.92
C GLY A 169 4.08 -8.80 -27.52
N ASN A 170 5.06 -9.64 -27.20
CA ASN A 170 5.27 -10.19 -25.86
C ASN A 170 6.51 -9.56 -25.20
N LYS A 171 6.61 -9.78 -23.89
CA LYS A 171 7.79 -9.49 -23.09
C LYS A 171 8.55 -10.78 -22.81
N VAL A 172 9.87 -10.76 -22.94
CA VAL A 172 10.72 -11.95 -22.82
C VAL A 172 11.91 -11.75 -21.89
N TYR A 173 12.36 -12.83 -21.26
CA TYR A 173 13.71 -12.94 -20.71
C TYR A 173 14.55 -13.79 -21.64
N VAL A 174 15.83 -13.43 -21.83
CA VAL A 174 16.81 -14.24 -22.55
C VAL A 174 17.87 -14.71 -21.57
N ALA A 175 18.15 -16.00 -21.54
CA ALA A 175 19.15 -16.60 -20.66
C ALA A 175 20.27 -17.26 -21.46
N ILE A 176 21.50 -17.07 -21.00
CA ILE A 176 22.68 -17.80 -21.45
C ILE A 176 23.01 -18.80 -20.34
N GLN A 177 22.83 -20.09 -20.64
CA GLN A 177 23.09 -21.18 -19.71
C GLN A 177 24.40 -21.88 -20.11
N CYS A 178 25.41 -21.84 -19.24
CA CYS A 178 26.60 -22.67 -19.39
C CYS A 178 26.26 -24.13 -19.06
N VAL A 179 26.69 -25.06 -19.91
CA VAL A 179 26.49 -26.51 -19.73
C VAL A 179 27.75 -27.33 -19.91
N SER A 180 28.91 -26.67 -19.98
CA SER A 180 30.23 -27.31 -20.11
C SER A 180 30.52 -28.29 -18.97
N VAL A 181 31.25 -29.36 -19.26
CA VAL A 181 31.71 -30.33 -18.25
C VAL A 181 33.23 -30.43 -18.30
N ASP A 182 33.90 -30.05 -17.20
CA ASP A 182 35.37 -30.12 -17.06
C ASP A 182 36.14 -29.36 -18.16
N GLU A 183 35.58 -28.23 -18.61
CA GLU A 183 36.25 -27.29 -19.55
C GLU A 183 37.01 -26.20 -18.78
N TYR A 184 37.02 -24.93 -19.21
CA TYR A 184 37.79 -23.87 -18.56
C TYR A 184 37.01 -22.60 -18.19
N TYR A 185 36.65 -21.77 -19.16
CA TYR A 185 35.88 -20.54 -18.94
C TYR A 185 35.14 -20.16 -20.23
N LEU A 186 33.85 -19.85 -20.10
CA LEU A 186 33.05 -19.19 -21.13
C LEU A 186 32.96 -17.71 -20.82
N PHE A 187 33.14 -16.87 -21.84
CA PHE A 187 32.95 -15.42 -21.74
C PHE A 187 31.87 -14.92 -22.69
N VAL A 188 31.11 -13.93 -22.23
CA VAL A 188 30.08 -13.18 -22.96
C VAL A 188 30.33 -11.70 -22.80
N ASP A 189 30.19 -10.94 -23.88
CA ASP A 189 30.45 -9.50 -23.92
C ASP A 189 29.54 -8.79 -24.93
N ASP A 190 29.42 -7.47 -24.83
CA ASP A 190 28.67 -6.58 -25.74
C ASP A 190 27.27 -7.10 -26.10
N VAL A 191 26.43 -7.28 -25.07
CA VAL A 191 25.04 -7.72 -25.24
C VAL A 191 24.19 -6.55 -25.69
N THR A 192 23.61 -6.64 -26.89
CA THR A 192 22.67 -5.64 -27.42
C THR A 192 21.33 -6.29 -27.73
N GLY A 193 20.24 -5.55 -27.59
CA GLY A 193 18.92 -6.12 -27.82
C GLY A 193 17.80 -5.10 -27.89
N PRO A 194 16.54 -5.59 -27.95
CA PRO A 194 15.37 -4.74 -27.87
C PRO A 194 15.29 -3.97 -26.56
N ILE A 195 14.23 -3.18 -26.46
CA ILE A 195 14.00 -2.26 -25.35
C ILE A 195 13.78 -3.03 -24.05
N ILE A 196 14.40 -2.57 -22.96
CA ILE A 196 14.14 -3.09 -21.61
C ILE A 196 12.72 -2.73 -21.19
N ALA A 197 11.99 -3.73 -20.69
CA ALA A 197 10.62 -3.59 -20.28
C ALA A 197 10.49 -2.76 -19.00
N PRO A 198 9.43 -1.94 -18.92
CA PRO A 198 9.05 -1.24 -17.70
C PRO A 198 8.75 -2.18 -16.53
N GLU A 199 9.29 -1.85 -15.35
CA GLU A 199 9.06 -2.57 -14.09
C GLU A 199 8.52 -1.66 -12.98
N ALA A 200 7.92 -2.26 -11.95
CA ALA A 200 7.41 -1.52 -10.81
C ALA A 200 8.54 -0.74 -10.10
N GLY A 201 8.27 0.49 -9.70
CA GLY A 201 9.25 1.36 -9.05
C GLY A 201 10.22 2.10 -9.99
N ASP A 202 10.17 1.88 -11.30
CA ASP A 202 11.04 2.58 -12.25
C ASP A 202 10.75 4.09 -12.30
N ILE A 203 9.47 4.45 -12.19
CA ILE A 203 8.99 5.79 -11.93
C ILE A 203 8.18 5.75 -10.63
N ILE A 204 8.44 6.67 -9.72
CA ILE A 204 7.64 6.82 -8.50
C ILE A 204 7.02 8.21 -8.43
N ILE A 205 5.89 8.31 -7.77
CA ILE A 205 5.26 9.54 -7.34
C ILE A 205 6.08 10.08 -6.16
N ASN A 206 6.56 11.32 -6.31
CA ASN A 206 7.50 11.95 -5.38
C ASN A 206 6.82 12.98 -4.47
N GLU A 207 6.03 13.88 -5.06
CA GLU A 207 5.36 14.98 -4.36
C GLU A 207 3.98 15.23 -4.98
N ILE A 208 2.98 15.52 -4.14
CA ILE A 208 1.61 15.85 -4.55
C ILE A 208 1.19 17.15 -3.87
N ASN A 209 0.52 17.99 -4.65
CA ASN A 209 -0.03 19.24 -4.18
C ASN A 209 -1.52 19.33 -4.57
N PRO A 210 -2.43 18.99 -3.65
CA PRO A 210 -3.86 19.05 -3.91
C PRO A 210 -4.48 20.46 -3.73
N LYS A 211 -3.87 21.37 -2.94
CA LYS A 211 -4.60 22.55 -2.40
C LYS A 211 -4.04 23.96 -2.68
N THR A 212 -2.89 24.15 -3.34
CA THR A 212 -2.26 25.50 -3.44
C THR A 212 -2.70 26.38 -4.62
N GLY A 213 -3.81 26.05 -5.30
CA GLY A 213 -4.36 26.84 -6.42
C GLY A 213 -3.75 26.54 -7.79
N SER A 214 -2.75 25.66 -7.85
CA SER A 214 -2.31 24.96 -9.06
C SER A 214 -1.85 23.58 -8.61
N GLU A 215 -2.71 22.60 -8.85
CA GLU A 215 -2.44 21.22 -8.47
C GLU A 215 -1.31 20.64 -9.32
N TYR A 216 -0.50 19.78 -8.73
CA TYR A 216 0.48 19.00 -9.47
C TYR A 216 0.77 17.65 -8.81
N VAL A 217 1.29 16.74 -9.62
CA VAL A 217 1.96 15.52 -9.19
C VAL A 217 3.37 15.53 -9.76
N GLU A 218 4.37 15.32 -8.92
CA GLU A 218 5.75 15.12 -9.34
C GLU A 218 6.11 13.64 -9.40
N LEU A 219 6.80 13.27 -10.47
CA LEU A 219 7.35 11.95 -10.71
C LEU A 219 8.87 11.99 -10.54
N TYR A 220 9.46 10.90 -10.04
CA TYR A 220 10.90 10.69 -9.92
C TYR A 220 11.31 9.40 -10.66
N ASN A 221 12.37 9.49 -11.45
CA ASN A 221 12.99 8.36 -12.12
C ASN A 221 14.03 7.71 -11.20
N THR A 222 13.83 6.45 -10.84
CA THR A 222 14.73 5.71 -9.94
C THR A 222 15.93 5.08 -10.64
N LYS A 223 16.00 5.19 -11.97
CA LYS A 223 17.04 4.58 -12.81
C LYS A 223 18.15 5.57 -13.15
N ASP A 224 19.32 4.99 -13.41
CA ASP A 224 20.51 5.69 -13.90
C ASP A 224 20.49 5.96 -15.43
N VAL A 225 19.32 5.86 -16.05
CA VAL A 225 19.10 6.13 -17.47
C VAL A 225 17.88 7.02 -17.66
N ASP A 226 17.87 7.82 -18.74
CA ASP A 226 16.72 8.65 -19.09
C ASP A 226 15.50 7.78 -19.43
N ILE A 227 14.34 8.14 -18.90
CA ILE A 227 13.07 7.45 -19.12
C ILE A 227 12.15 8.31 -20.00
N SER A 228 11.83 7.81 -21.20
CA SER A 228 10.77 8.40 -22.02
C SER A 228 9.39 8.17 -21.40
N LEU A 229 8.55 9.20 -21.42
CA LEU A 229 7.18 9.15 -20.92
C LEU A 229 6.12 8.95 -22.02
N ASP A 230 6.55 8.62 -23.25
CA ASP A 230 5.67 8.48 -24.42
C ASP A 230 4.50 7.49 -24.23
N SER A 231 4.70 6.46 -23.40
CA SER A 231 3.72 5.42 -23.08
C SER A 231 3.19 5.49 -21.64
N VAL A 232 3.62 6.48 -20.85
CA VAL A 232 3.33 6.56 -19.42
C VAL A 232 2.06 7.36 -19.17
N HIS A 233 1.15 6.76 -18.40
CA HIS A 233 -0.08 7.36 -17.93
C HIS A 233 0.06 7.85 -16.48
N LEU A 234 -0.52 9.02 -16.21
CA LEU A 234 -0.84 9.46 -14.85
C LEU A 234 -2.36 9.46 -14.70
N ALA A 235 -2.87 8.71 -13.74
CA ALA A 235 -4.31 8.57 -13.46
C ALA A 235 -4.66 9.06 -12.06
N VAL A 236 -5.83 9.69 -11.94
CA VAL A 236 -6.47 10.07 -10.67
C VAL A 236 -7.87 9.46 -10.63
N PHE A 237 -8.13 8.58 -9.67
CA PHE A 237 -9.27 7.66 -9.74
C PHE A 237 -10.60 8.30 -9.36
N SER A 238 -10.70 9.02 -8.24
CA SER A 238 -11.99 9.54 -7.76
C SER A 238 -12.58 10.55 -8.75
N ASN A 239 -11.70 11.27 -9.45
CA ASN A 239 -12.07 12.24 -10.49
C ASN A 239 -12.07 11.68 -11.93
N GLY A 240 -11.65 10.42 -12.12
CA GLY A 240 -11.59 9.77 -13.43
C GLY A 240 -10.67 10.46 -14.44
N PHE A 241 -9.63 11.15 -13.96
CA PHE A 241 -8.62 11.79 -14.78
C PHE A 241 -7.58 10.77 -15.23
N ASP A 242 -7.18 10.84 -16.49
CA ASP A 242 -6.12 10.03 -17.07
C ASP A 242 -5.46 10.83 -18.20
N THR A 243 -4.14 10.97 -18.13
CA THR A 243 -3.36 11.67 -19.16
C THR A 243 -2.14 10.87 -19.57
N LEU A 244 -1.92 10.81 -20.89
CA LEU A 244 -0.70 10.26 -21.46
C LEU A 244 0.37 11.35 -21.53
N LEU A 245 1.56 11.06 -21.01
CA LEU A 245 2.64 12.02 -20.83
C LEU A 245 3.55 12.16 -22.08
N THR A 246 2.97 12.01 -23.27
CA THR A 246 3.71 11.96 -24.55
C THR A 246 4.59 13.18 -24.80
N GLY A 247 5.79 12.94 -25.32
CA GLY A 247 6.77 13.96 -25.70
C GLY A 247 7.67 14.41 -24.55
N ASN A 248 7.56 13.78 -23.37
CA ASN A 248 8.35 14.10 -22.20
C ASN A 248 9.39 13.00 -21.91
N THR A 249 10.40 13.36 -21.14
CA THR A 249 11.46 12.45 -20.68
C THR A 249 11.87 12.88 -19.28
N ILE A 250 11.96 11.91 -18.36
CA ILE A 250 12.56 12.13 -17.04
C ILE A 250 14.04 11.74 -17.15
N PRO A 251 15.00 12.66 -16.93
CA PRO A 251 16.41 12.31 -16.92
C PRO A 251 16.73 11.21 -15.90
N ALA A 252 17.84 10.51 -16.07
CA ALA A 252 18.40 9.61 -15.07
C ALA A 252 18.43 10.28 -13.68
N ASN A 253 17.84 9.64 -12.66
CA ASN A 253 17.69 10.21 -11.31
C ASN A 253 17.04 11.61 -11.29
N GLY A 254 16.24 11.92 -12.30
CA GLY A 254 15.59 13.22 -12.50
C GLY A 254 14.13 13.22 -12.05
N TYR A 255 13.52 14.40 -12.15
CA TYR A 255 12.15 14.66 -11.72
C TYR A 255 11.33 15.23 -12.87
N PHE A 256 10.02 15.03 -12.84
CA PHE A 256 9.08 15.58 -13.82
C PHE A 256 7.75 15.93 -13.17
N THR A 257 7.36 17.20 -13.27
CA THR A 257 6.09 17.71 -12.72
C THR A 257 4.99 17.65 -13.77
N VAL A 258 3.85 17.09 -13.38
CA VAL A 258 2.61 17.11 -14.15
C VAL A 258 1.69 18.14 -13.50
N ASP A 259 1.57 19.31 -14.15
CA ASP A 259 0.66 20.37 -13.72
C ASP A 259 -0.78 20.09 -14.21
N PHE A 260 -1.76 20.27 -13.32
CA PHE A 260 -3.16 20.10 -13.69
C PHE A 260 -3.79 21.44 -14.16
N PRO A 261 -4.47 21.46 -15.31
CA PRO A 261 -5.07 22.68 -15.86
C PRO A 261 -6.33 23.15 -15.09
N SER A 262 -6.88 22.30 -14.22
CA SER A 262 -8.02 22.53 -13.34
C SER A 262 -7.96 21.54 -12.16
N ASN A 263 -8.82 21.72 -11.16
CA ASN A 263 -8.85 20.82 -10.01
C ASN A 263 -9.25 19.39 -10.42
N HIS A 264 -8.30 18.46 -10.27
CA HIS A 264 -8.38 17.04 -10.56
C HIS A 264 -7.96 16.17 -9.38
N LEU A 265 -7.27 16.74 -8.39
CA LEU A 265 -6.95 16.14 -7.11
C LEU A 265 -8.01 16.59 -6.10
N ASP A 266 -8.74 15.64 -5.52
CA ASP A 266 -9.72 15.95 -4.48
C ASP A 266 -9.01 16.40 -3.19
N ASN A 267 -9.63 17.36 -2.53
CA ASN A 267 -9.16 17.96 -1.29
C ASN A 267 -9.46 17.07 -0.07
N SER A 268 -10.44 16.18 -0.14
CA SER A 268 -10.75 15.22 0.93
C SER A 268 -9.88 13.97 0.85
N GLY A 269 -9.51 13.56 -0.36
CA GLY A 269 -8.68 12.39 -0.59
C GLY A 269 -8.82 11.87 -2.01
N ASP A 270 -7.73 11.33 -2.56
CA ASP A 270 -7.73 10.79 -3.91
C ASP A 270 -6.74 9.64 -4.03
N THR A 271 -6.87 8.84 -5.08
CA THR A 271 -5.83 7.87 -5.46
C THR A 271 -5.17 8.33 -6.74
N VAL A 272 -3.84 8.42 -6.73
CA VAL A 272 -3.00 8.77 -7.87
C VAL A 272 -2.14 7.57 -8.22
N ALA A 273 -2.07 7.22 -9.51
CA ALA A 273 -1.25 6.13 -10.01
C ALA A 273 -0.50 6.52 -11.27
N VAL A 274 0.70 5.95 -11.42
CA VAL A 274 1.54 6.10 -12.61
C VAL A 274 1.91 4.72 -13.13
N GLY A 275 1.78 4.53 -14.45
CA GLY A 275 1.97 3.22 -15.06
C GLY A 275 1.86 3.24 -16.57
N ILE A 276 2.01 2.05 -17.18
CA ILE A 276 1.82 1.83 -18.62
C ILE A 276 0.64 0.87 -18.82
N ILE A 277 -0.13 1.14 -19.88
CA ILE A 277 -1.24 0.30 -20.34
C ILE A 277 -0.90 -0.22 -21.74
N GLU A 278 -0.84 -1.54 -21.90
CA GLU A 278 -0.53 -2.22 -23.15
C GLU A 278 -1.64 -3.23 -23.49
N GLY A 279 -2.76 -2.75 -24.01
CA GLY A 279 -3.90 -3.61 -24.32
C GLY A 279 -4.52 -4.22 -23.05
N ALA A 280 -4.22 -5.49 -22.77
CA ALA A 280 -4.65 -6.19 -21.56
C ALA A 280 -3.57 -6.21 -20.45
N ASP A 281 -2.32 -5.91 -20.77
CA ASP A 281 -1.22 -5.90 -19.82
C ASP A 281 -1.06 -4.49 -19.23
N THR A 282 -1.21 -4.37 -17.91
CA THR A 282 -0.93 -3.14 -17.17
C THR A 282 0.34 -3.32 -16.35
N THR A 283 1.23 -2.34 -16.40
CA THR A 283 2.39 -2.26 -15.51
C THR A 283 2.21 -1.02 -14.65
N LEU A 284 1.83 -1.22 -13.39
CA LEU A 284 1.78 -0.16 -12.40
C LEU A 284 3.20 0.11 -11.93
N PHE A 285 3.66 1.35 -12.06
CA PHE A 285 4.95 1.74 -11.50
C PHE A 285 4.84 2.06 -10.03
N ASP A 286 3.85 2.89 -9.69
CA ASP A 286 3.66 3.37 -8.33
C ASP A 286 2.24 3.94 -8.17
N MET A 287 1.78 3.98 -6.92
CA MET A 287 0.47 4.48 -6.55
C MET A 287 0.49 5.05 -5.13
N VAL A 288 -0.27 6.10 -4.90
CA VAL A 288 -0.56 6.62 -3.57
C VAL A 288 -2.03 6.98 -3.46
N ALA A 289 -2.65 6.55 -2.36
CA ALA A 289 -3.96 7.00 -1.94
C ALA A 289 -3.81 7.83 -0.65
N TYR A 290 -4.43 9.01 -0.63
CA TYR A 290 -4.28 9.97 0.46
C TYR A 290 -5.64 10.46 0.96
N GLY A 291 -5.67 11.00 2.19
CA GLY A 291 -6.90 11.52 2.78
C GLY A 291 -7.88 10.40 3.14
N ASP A 292 -9.17 10.59 2.90
CA ASP A 292 -10.20 9.55 3.13
C ASP A 292 -10.17 8.40 2.09
N GLU A 293 -9.30 8.49 1.09
CA GLU A 293 -9.03 7.43 0.11
C GLU A 293 -7.86 6.53 0.49
N GLY A 294 -6.97 6.96 1.40
CA GLY A 294 -5.82 6.15 1.79
C GLY A 294 -4.93 6.73 2.89
N PRO A 295 -3.94 5.97 3.36
CA PRO A 295 -3.21 6.28 4.60
C PRO A 295 -2.16 7.38 4.46
N ALA A 296 -1.83 7.82 3.24
CA ALA A 296 -1.02 9.02 3.05
C ALA A 296 -1.82 10.25 3.51
N PRO A 297 -1.18 11.25 4.15
CA PRO A 297 -1.93 12.39 4.66
C PRO A 297 -2.40 13.28 3.52
N VAL A 298 -3.62 13.80 3.59
CA VAL A 298 -4.00 14.93 2.75
C VAL A 298 -3.42 16.22 3.32
N SER A 299 -2.81 17.06 2.48
CA SER A 299 -2.12 18.27 2.92
C SER A 299 -3.01 19.51 2.90
N PRO A 300 -3.07 20.30 4.01
CA PRO A 300 -3.67 21.62 4.06
C PRO A 300 -3.13 22.60 3.01
N ASN A 301 -3.87 23.68 2.76
CA ASN A 301 -3.37 24.75 1.90
C ASN A 301 -2.08 25.36 2.46
N GLY A 302 -1.01 25.38 1.65
CA GLY A 302 0.32 25.84 2.04
C GLY A 302 1.26 24.75 2.54
N LEU A 303 0.78 23.51 2.66
CA LEU A 303 1.59 22.31 2.83
C LEU A 303 1.51 21.41 1.59
N TYR A 304 2.42 20.45 1.52
CA TYR A 304 2.61 19.53 0.41
C TYR A 304 2.69 18.10 0.94
N LEU A 305 2.16 17.16 0.17
CA LEU A 305 2.30 15.73 0.44
C LEU A 305 3.58 15.24 -0.23
N SER A 306 4.56 14.81 0.56
CA SER A 306 5.86 14.38 0.04
C SER A 306 6.21 12.98 0.51
N ARG A 307 6.79 12.20 -0.39
CA ARG A 307 7.36 10.90 -0.06
C ARG A 307 8.59 11.08 0.85
N CYS A 308 8.62 10.41 2.00
CA CYS A 308 9.67 10.51 3.02
C CYS A 308 10.48 9.22 3.20
N SER A 309 9.99 8.09 2.71
CA SER A 309 10.70 6.80 2.64
C SER A 309 10.39 6.10 1.31
N TYR A 310 11.28 5.19 0.92
CA TYR A 310 11.04 4.27 -0.17
C TYR A 310 11.09 2.85 0.37
N THR A 311 9.94 2.35 0.79
CA THR A 311 9.81 1.02 1.40
C THR A 311 8.62 0.26 0.80
N VAL A 312 8.41 0.35 -0.51
CA VAL A 312 7.43 -0.54 -1.18
C VAL A 312 8.16 -1.76 -1.73
N ASN A 313 8.26 -2.81 -0.92
CA ASN A 313 8.55 -4.15 -1.42
C ASN A 313 7.21 -4.88 -1.45
N TRP A 314 6.48 -4.83 -2.58
CA TRP A 314 5.25 -5.61 -2.73
C TRP A 314 5.53 -7.10 -2.47
N ASN A 315 5.09 -7.60 -1.32
CA ASN A 315 5.27 -9.00 -0.89
C ASN A 315 3.96 -9.81 -0.93
N GLY A 316 2.84 -9.17 -1.33
CA GLY A 316 1.55 -9.83 -1.54
C GLY A 316 0.53 -9.74 -0.40
N SER A 317 0.72 -8.92 0.65
CA SER A 317 -0.36 -8.64 1.63
C SER A 317 -0.81 -7.17 1.66
N GLN A 318 -2.12 -6.97 1.66
CA GLN A 318 -2.73 -5.64 1.55
C GLN A 318 -2.57 -4.78 2.81
N ALA A 319 -2.60 -5.39 3.99
CA ALA A 319 -2.37 -4.67 5.24
C ALA A 319 -0.93 -4.15 5.35
N GLU A 320 0.04 -4.92 4.82
CA GLU A 320 1.43 -4.47 4.71
C GLU A 320 1.52 -3.26 3.76
N VAL A 321 0.86 -3.30 2.60
CA VAL A 321 0.85 -2.19 1.62
C VAL A 321 0.27 -0.90 2.21
N TRP A 322 -0.84 -0.97 2.94
CA TRP A 322 -1.41 0.23 3.57
C TRP A 322 -0.50 0.79 4.66
N SER A 323 0.10 -0.08 5.48
CA SER A 323 1.04 0.37 6.50
C SER A 323 2.33 0.94 5.90
N GLU A 324 2.83 0.38 4.80
CA GLU A 324 3.99 0.88 4.05
C GLU A 324 3.67 2.24 3.44
N MET A 325 2.51 2.39 2.78
CA MET A 325 2.07 3.66 2.20
C MET A 325 1.87 4.74 3.28
N ALA A 326 1.39 4.39 4.47
CA ALA A 326 1.34 5.31 5.60
C ALA A 326 2.75 5.76 6.02
N ASN A 327 3.72 4.86 6.01
CA ASN A 327 5.08 5.16 6.43
C ASN A 327 5.88 5.93 5.37
N ASP A 328 5.54 5.76 4.09
CA ASP A 328 6.24 6.34 2.95
C ASP A 328 5.90 7.81 2.72
N TRP A 329 4.80 8.32 3.28
CA TRP A 329 4.28 9.66 2.97
C TRP A 329 4.08 10.52 4.21
N ASN A 330 4.46 11.79 4.10
CA ASN A 330 4.24 12.77 5.15
C ASN A 330 4.06 14.19 4.57
N MET A 331 3.56 15.12 5.39
CA MET A 331 3.37 16.50 4.99
C MET A 331 4.62 17.35 5.24
N THR A 332 4.84 18.36 4.39
CA THR A 332 5.91 19.35 4.56
C THR A 332 5.47 20.73 4.11
N ALA A 333 6.04 21.77 4.71
CA ALA A 333 5.93 23.14 4.21
C ALA A 333 6.97 23.46 3.13
N ASN A 334 7.95 22.56 2.93
CA ASN A 334 9.06 22.74 2.01
C ASN A 334 8.81 21.96 0.72
N SER A 335 8.08 22.57 -0.20
CA SER A 335 7.93 22.00 -1.54
C SER A 335 9.27 21.93 -2.25
N THR A 336 9.54 20.80 -2.91
CA THR A 336 10.81 20.49 -3.56
C THR A 336 10.73 20.08 -5.05
N PRO A 337 9.83 20.64 -5.90
CA PRO A 337 9.80 20.30 -7.31
C PRO A 337 11.17 20.41 -7.99
N GLY A 338 11.55 19.34 -8.70
CA GLY A 338 12.83 19.21 -9.38
C GLY A 338 13.98 18.73 -8.50
N ALA A 339 13.73 18.35 -7.24
CA ALA A 339 14.76 17.97 -6.28
C ALA A 339 14.28 16.89 -5.29
N ALA A 340 15.24 16.31 -4.56
CA ALA A 340 14.91 15.33 -3.53
C ALA A 340 14.08 15.97 -2.40
N ASN A 341 13.10 15.21 -1.92
CA ASN A 341 12.18 15.69 -0.89
C ASN A 341 12.89 16.06 0.41
N SER A 342 12.46 17.18 1.00
CA SER A 342 12.87 17.62 2.33
C SER A 342 11.70 17.52 3.30
N VAL A 343 11.44 16.29 3.75
CA VAL A 343 10.31 15.94 4.61
C VAL A 343 10.75 15.00 5.73
N LYS A 344 10.06 15.05 6.88
CA LYS A 344 10.30 14.09 7.96
C LYS A 344 9.60 12.77 7.69
N GLY A 345 10.20 11.69 8.20
CA GLY A 345 9.58 10.38 8.23
C GLY A 345 8.36 10.33 9.14
N THR A 346 7.87 9.12 9.35
CA THR A 346 6.79 8.81 10.27
C THR A 346 7.32 7.94 11.41
N ALA A 347 6.59 7.93 12.52
CA ALA A 347 6.86 7.08 13.68
C ALA A 347 5.54 6.62 14.30
N LEU A 348 4.66 6.07 13.45
CA LEU A 348 3.27 5.74 13.79
C LEU A 348 3.19 4.78 14.99
N GLY A 349 2.45 5.15 16.02
CA GLY A 349 2.26 4.37 17.25
C GLY A 349 3.46 4.32 18.20
N SER A 350 4.54 5.05 17.92
CA SER A 350 5.76 5.01 18.74
C SER A 350 5.77 5.98 19.94
N GLY A 351 4.81 6.89 20.00
CA GLY A 351 4.74 7.96 21.01
C GLY A 351 3.37 8.04 21.66
N VAL A 352 2.92 9.27 21.92
CA VAL A 352 1.52 9.54 22.27
C VAL A 352 0.62 9.29 21.06
N VAL A 353 -0.62 8.93 21.32
CA VAL A 353 -1.60 8.52 20.29
C VAL A 353 -2.95 9.16 20.56
N ILE A 354 -3.74 9.35 19.51
CA ILE A 354 -5.15 9.76 19.60
C ILE A 354 -5.92 8.58 20.19
N ASN A 355 -6.66 8.80 21.27
CA ASN A 355 -7.31 7.75 22.04
C ASN A 355 -8.83 7.82 22.03
N GLU A 356 -9.37 9.03 22.06
CA GLU A 356 -10.80 9.31 22.01
C GLU A 356 -11.01 10.61 21.23
N ILE A 357 -12.03 10.68 20.38
CA ILE A 357 -12.37 11.89 19.63
C ILE A 357 -13.89 12.05 19.55
N ASP A 358 -14.34 13.28 19.77
CA ASP A 358 -15.69 13.74 19.48
C ASP A 358 -15.57 14.84 18.41
N PRO A 359 -15.61 14.47 17.12
CA PRO A 359 -15.44 15.38 16.00
C PRO A 359 -16.73 16.13 15.65
N TYR A 360 -17.86 15.86 16.34
CA TYR A 360 -19.12 16.51 16.03
C TYR A 360 -20.07 16.55 17.24
N PRO A 361 -19.68 17.19 18.35
CA PRO A 361 -20.50 17.21 19.56
C PRO A 361 -21.83 17.93 19.30
N PRO A 362 -22.97 17.47 19.88
CA PRO A 362 -24.27 18.13 19.71
C PRO A 362 -24.29 19.61 20.11
N SER A 363 -23.37 20.01 20.98
CA SER A 363 -23.06 21.39 21.30
C SER A 363 -21.66 21.47 21.89
N GLY A 364 -20.85 22.44 21.47
CA GLY A 364 -19.53 22.68 22.05
C GLY A 364 -18.46 22.80 20.99
N ASN A 365 -17.24 22.59 21.45
CA ASN A 365 -16.00 22.54 20.70
C ASN A 365 -15.64 21.07 20.48
N ASP A 366 -14.94 20.75 19.39
CA ASP A 366 -14.41 19.40 19.18
C ASP A 366 -13.43 19.00 20.29
N LEU A 367 -13.38 17.70 20.60
CA LEU A 367 -12.56 17.16 21.67
C LEU A 367 -11.67 16.03 21.16
N VAL A 368 -10.39 16.07 21.52
CA VAL A 368 -9.42 15.00 21.22
C VAL A 368 -8.70 14.61 22.51
N GLU A 369 -8.80 13.35 22.90
CA GLU A 369 -7.99 12.79 23.97
C GLU A 369 -6.72 12.18 23.42
N ILE A 370 -5.60 12.54 24.06
CA ILE A 370 -4.28 11.97 23.81
C ILE A 370 -3.94 11.01 24.94
N TYR A 371 -3.59 9.78 24.59
CA TYR A 371 -3.07 8.77 25.52
C TYR A 371 -1.56 8.61 25.36
N ASN A 372 -0.87 8.40 26.47
CA ASN A 372 0.57 8.13 26.50
C ASN A 372 0.84 6.67 26.89
N PRO A 373 1.07 5.77 25.93
CA PRO A 373 1.42 4.37 26.21
C PRO A 373 2.84 4.19 26.76
N THR A 374 3.67 5.24 26.74
CA THR A 374 5.08 5.15 27.11
C THR A 374 5.31 5.22 28.62
N SER A 375 6.54 4.92 29.06
CA SER A 375 6.94 5.00 30.46
C SER A 375 7.31 6.41 30.93
N ASP A 376 7.45 7.36 30.00
CA ASP A 376 7.96 8.70 30.28
C ASP A 376 6.84 9.74 30.14
N THR A 377 6.93 10.80 30.93
CA THR A 377 6.01 11.95 30.80
C THR A 377 6.26 12.66 29.47
N VAL A 378 5.21 12.95 28.71
CA VAL A 378 5.28 13.69 27.45
C VAL A 378 4.67 15.08 27.62
N ASN A 379 5.35 16.11 27.11
CA ASN A 379 4.82 17.47 27.02
C ASN A 379 4.43 17.75 25.57
N LEU A 380 3.18 18.12 25.32
CA LEU A 380 2.64 18.36 23.98
C LEU A 380 2.96 19.77 23.44
N SER A 381 3.82 20.54 24.11
CA SER A 381 4.30 21.83 23.60
C SER A 381 4.94 21.67 22.22
N GLY A 382 4.40 22.40 21.24
CA GLY A 382 4.86 22.36 19.85
C GLY A 382 4.41 21.14 19.05
N TYR A 383 3.59 20.25 19.61
CA TYR A 383 2.93 19.20 18.81
C TYR A 383 1.86 19.83 17.93
N TYR A 384 1.47 19.13 16.86
CA TYR A 384 0.45 19.61 15.92
C TYR A 384 -0.66 18.59 15.70
N LEU A 385 -1.88 19.10 15.53
CA LEU A 385 -3.05 18.38 15.03
C LEU A 385 -3.37 18.84 13.60
N SER A 386 -3.99 17.95 12.83
CA SER A 386 -4.47 18.25 11.48
C SER A 386 -5.71 17.41 11.19
N ASP A 387 -6.69 18.02 10.55
CA ASP A 387 -7.86 17.39 9.92
C ASP A 387 -7.60 17.09 8.43
N GLY A 388 -6.55 17.69 7.86
CA GLY A 388 -6.19 17.59 6.45
C GLY A 388 -6.47 18.85 5.65
N ASP A 389 -7.27 19.78 6.19
CA ASP A 389 -7.55 21.11 5.65
C ASP A 389 -6.79 22.22 6.40
N ALA A 390 -6.45 21.97 7.65
CA ALA A 390 -5.67 22.84 8.52
C ALA A 390 -4.62 22.07 9.33
N PHE A 391 -3.54 22.76 9.69
CA PHE A 391 -2.45 22.24 10.50
C PHE A 391 -2.23 23.19 11.69
N ALA A 392 -2.60 22.75 12.89
CA ALA A 392 -2.67 23.61 14.07
C ALA A 392 -1.70 23.15 15.17
N GLU A 393 -0.95 24.08 15.73
CA GLU A 393 -0.10 23.83 16.91
C GLU A 393 -0.96 23.70 18.17
N ILE A 394 -0.57 22.79 19.07
CA ILE A 394 -1.14 22.71 20.42
C ILE A 394 -0.52 23.82 21.30
N VAL A 395 -1.32 24.82 21.66
CA VAL A 395 -0.82 26.10 22.22
C VAL A 395 -0.72 26.15 23.75
N THR A 396 -1.33 25.21 24.47
CA THR A 396 -1.46 25.22 25.95
C THR A 396 -0.39 24.41 26.68
N SER A 397 0.51 23.74 25.95
CA SER A 397 1.60 22.89 26.49
C SER A 397 1.15 21.86 27.55
N PRO A 398 0.12 21.03 27.29
CA PRO A 398 -0.35 20.03 28.23
C PRO A 398 0.69 18.91 28.45
N VAL A 399 0.62 18.27 29.61
CA VAL A 399 1.54 17.21 30.01
C VAL A 399 0.77 15.91 30.20
N VAL A 400 1.12 14.88 29.42
CA VAL A 400 0.52 13.55 29.47
C VAL A 400 1.40 12.62 30.32
N PRO A 401 0.96 12.21 31.52
CA PRO A 401 1.71 11.27 32.35
C PRO A 401 1.91 9.91 31.66
N PRO A 402 2.89 9.09 32.09
CA PRO A 402 2.99 7.70 31.64
C PRO A 402 1.69 6.95 31.91
N GLN A 403 1.18 6.21 30.91
CA GLN A 403 -0.12 5.52 30.97
C GLN A 403 -1.29 6.45 31.36
N GLY A 404 -1.17 7.74 31.02
CA GLY A 404 -2.15 8.77 31.34
C GLY A 404 -2.78 9.38 30.08
N TRP A 405 -3.79 10.22 30.32
CA TRP A 405 -4.61 10.87 29.30
C TRP A 405 -4.63 12.38 29.50
N VAL A 406 -4.76 13.12 28.40
CA VAL A 406 -5.15 14.53 28.41
C VAL A 406 -6.16 14.79 27.31
N VAL A 407 -7.21 15.52 27.64
CA VAL A 407 -8.20 16.01 26.67
C VAL A 407 -7.78 17.38 26.19
N LEU A 408 -7.75 17.53 24.87
CA LEU A 408 -7.56 18.76 24.15
C LEU A 408 -8.94 19.23 23.66
N GLU A 409 -9.20 20.52 23.76
CA GLU A 409 -10.44 21.16 23.33
C GLU A 409 -10.17 22.21 22.25
N GLU A 410 -10.97 22.19 21.18
CA GLU A 410 -10.97 23.22 20.15
C GLU A 410 -11.15 24.60 20.81
N ASN A 411 -10.48 25.64 20.29
CA ASN A 411 -10.56 27.01 20.82
C ASN A 411 -9.92 27.23 22.19
N VAL A 412 -9.40 26.17 22.80
CA VAL A 412 -8.59 26.22 24.02
C VAL A 412 -7.16 25.80 23.69
N ASP A 413 -7.00 24.61 23.13
CA ASP A 413 -5.72 23.94 22.91
C ASP A 413 -5.23 24.08 21.47
N TRP A 414 -6.12 24.32 20.49
CA TRP A 414 -5.77 24.67 19.11
C TRP A 414 -6.74 25.72 18.52
N THR A 415 -6.52 26.13 17.27
CA THR A 415 -7.22 27.24 16.60
C THR A 415 -8.54 26.82 15.93
N THR A 416 -9.59 27.65 15.98
CA THR A 416 -10.87 27.49 15.24
C THR A 416 -10.77 27.16 13.74
N SER A 417 -9.61 27.41 13.11
CA SER A 417 -9.44 27.17 11.68
C SER A 417 -9.24 25.70 11.33
N MET A 418 -8.90 24.87 12.33
CA MET A 418 -8.86 23.42 12.23
C MET A 418 -10.08 22.89 12.99
N ASP A 419 -10.92 22.16 12.27
CA ASP A 419 -12.27 21.78 12.68
C ASP A 419 -12.56 20.40 12.09
N PHE A 420 -12.88 19.42 12.94
CA PHE A 420 -13.20 18.10 12.44
C PHE A 420 -14.64 18.08 11.92
N SER A 421 -14.85 17.37 10.81
CA SER A 421 -16.16 17.21 10.21
C SER A 421 -16.69 15.80 10.38
N SER A 422 -17.89 15.56 9.83
CA SER A 422 -18.50 14.23 9.80
C SER A 422 -17.66 13.17 9.08
N SER A 423 -16.63 13.56 8.33
CA SER A 423 -15.70 12.65 7.68
C SER A 423 -14.35 13.35 7.50
N ASP A 424 -13.38 13.01 8.34
CA ASP A 424 -11.99 13.46 8.20
C ASP A 424 -11.02 12.36 8.66
N VAL A 425 -9.73 12.66 8.50
CA VAL A 425 -8.65 11.91 9.11
C VAL A 425 -7.92 12.85 10.07
N ALA A 426 -7.93 12.51 11.35
CA ALA A 426 -7.13 13.20 12.34
C ALA A 426 -5.69 12.70 12.28
N TYR A 427 -4.74 13.63 12.21
CA TYR A 427 -3.31 13.34 12.23
C TYR A 427 -2.65 14.04 13.41
N LEU A 428 -1.71 13.34 14.06
CA LEU A 428 -0.91 13.86 15.17
C LEU A 428 0.58 13.92 14.77
N PHE A 429 1.22 15.06 15.03
CA PHE A 429 2.62 15.30 14.72
C PHE A 429 3.44 15.72 15.93
N ALA A 430 4.66 15.22 16.00
CA ALA A 430 5.68 15.70 16.92
C ALA A 430 6.19 17.10 16.49
N PRO A 431 6.90 17.83 17.39
CA PRO A 431 7.34 19.20 17.11
C PRO A 431 8.27 19.38 15.93
N ASP A 432 8.92 18.30 15.47
CA ASP A 432 9.79 18.34 14.30
C ASP A 432 9.05 17.99 13.00
N SER A 433 7.71 17.85 13.01
CA SER A 433 6.82 17.40 11.92
C SER A 433 6.86 15.89 11.60
N THR A 434 7.48 15.06 12.44
CA THR A 434 7.30 13.61 12.36
C THR A 434 5.84 13.25 12.66
N ARG A 435 5.17 12.55 11.74
CA ARG A 435 3.80 12.04 11.97
C ARG A 435 3.84 10.83 12.89
N ILE A 436 3.07 10.83 13.97
CA ILE A 436 3.16 9.82 15.04
C ILE A 436 1.87 9.03 15.28
N ASP A 437 0.72 9.53 14.83
CA ASP A 437 -0.53 8.76 14.83
C ASP A 437 -1.51 9.33 13.79
N GLN A 438 -2.47 8.50 13.40
CA GLN A 438 -3.64 8.95 12.63
C GLN A 438 -4.84 8.03 12.85
N ILE A 439 -6.03 8.61 12.68
CA ILE A 439 -7.30 7.88 12.72
C ILE A 439 -8.32 8.57 11.81
N GLY A 440 -9.13 7.79 11.11
CA GLY A 440 -10.20 8.32 10.25
C GLY A 440 -11.52 7.61 10.52
N TRP A 441 -12.62 8.25 10.13
CA TRP A 441 -13.98 7.75 10.40
C TRP A 441 -14.90 7.85 9.19
N ALA A 442 -14.34 8.05 8.00
CA ALA A 442 -15.11 7.92 6.77
C ALA A 442 -15.84 6.56 6.73
N GLY A 443 -17.14 6.59 6.44
CA GLY A 443 -17.99 5.40 6.41
C GLY A 443 -18.73 5.08 7.71
N ASP A 444 -18.52 5.84 8.79
CA ASP A 444 -19.34 5.76 10.00
C ASP A 444 -19.90 7.15 10.39
N TYR A 445 -20.99 7.17 11.16
CA TYR A 445 -21.60 8.41 11.64
C TYR A 445 -21.44 8.48 13.15
N ASN A 446 -20.86 9.58 13.63
CA ASN A 446 -20.61 9.77 15.06
C ASN A 446 -21.95 9.96 15.80
N ASP A 447 -22.29 8.99 16.63
CA ASP A 447 -23.41 9.04 17.57
C ASP A 447 -22.97 9.50 18.97
N TYR A 448 -21.73 9.16 19.38
CA TYR A 448 -21.12 9.53 20.66
C TYR A 448 -19.68 10.01 20.49
N THR A 449 -18.70 9.16 20.81
CA THR A 449 -17.28 9.46 20.69
C THR A 449 -16.60 8.24 20.12
N TYR A 450 -15.65 8.45 19.22
CA TYR A 450 -14.85 7.36 18.70
C TYR A 450 -13.66 7.09 19.64
N GLN A 451 -13.49 5.84 20.06
CA GLN A 451 -12.56 5.44 21.12
C GLN A 451 -11.73 4.23 20.75
N ARG A 452 -10.42 4.27 21.07
CA ARG A 452 -9.54 3.10 20.99
C ARG A 452 -9.82 2.15 22.13
N TYR A 453 -9.92 0.85 21.83
CA TYR A 453 -9.97 -0.20 22.82
C TYR A 453 -9.01 -1.35 22.50
N PRO A 454 -8.11 -1.73 23.43
CA PRO A 454 -7.73 -1.00 24.65
C PRO A 454 -7.13 0.39 24.34
N ASP A 455 -6.91 1.21 25.37
CA ASP A 455 -6.28 2.53 25.22
C ASP A 455 -4.98 2.43 24.40
N GLY A 456 -4.85 3.28 23.38
CA GLY A 456 -3.71 3.30 22.46
C GLY A 456 -3.58 2.09 21.54
N ALA A 457 -4.60 1.24 21.41
CA ALA A 457 -4.58 0.14 20.44
C ALA A 457 -4.55 0.65 19.00
N GLY A 458 -3.67 0.10 18.17
CA GLY A 458 -3.68 0.36 16.73
C GLY A 458 -4.94 -0.17 16.03
N PRO A 459 -5.07 0.03 14.70
CA PRO A 459 -4.05 0.55 13.80
C PRO A 459 -3.72 2.05 13.96
N HIS A 460 -2.46 2.42 13.73
CA HIS A 460 -1.95 3.82 13.81
C HIS A 460 -1.80 4.47 12.42
N TYR A 461 -2.42 3.86 11.40
CA TYR A 461 -2.36 4.25 10.00
C TYR A 461 -3.76 4.32 9.37
N GLY A 462 -4.81 4.37 10.20
CA GLY A 462 -6.20 4.40 9.74
C GLY A 462 -6.55 5.72 9.04
N PHE A 463 -7.44 5.65 8.06
CA PHE A 463 -7.92 6.79 7.27
C PHE A 463 -9.44 6.73 7.01
N ASP A 464 -10.06 5.57 7.22
CA ASP A 464 -11.50 5.38 7.25
C ASP A 464 -11.89 4.61 8.52
N TRP A 465 -13.19 4.44 8.78
CA TRP A 465 -13.67 3.72 9.98
C TRP A 465 -13.04 2.33 10.10
N ALA A 466 -13.01 1.57 9.01
CA ALA A 466 -12.58 0.18 9.02
C ALA A 466 -11.07 0.02 9.22
N SER A 467 -10.25 0.76 8.48
CA SER A 467 -8.79 0.78 8.57
C SER A 467 -8.29 1.34 9.90
N SER A 468 -9.11 2.16 10.56
CA SER A 468 -8.90 2.66 11.91
C SER A 468 -9.17 1.61 13.00
N GLY A 469 -9.68 0.44 12.64
CA GLY A 469 -10.02 -0.62 13.59
C GLY A 469 -11.50 -0.65 13.97
N GLY A 470 -12.37 -0.02 13.18
CA GLY A 470 -13.81 0.08 13.41
C GLY A 470 -14.45 -1.25 13.79
N GLY A 471 -15.07 -1.31 14.97
CA GLY A 471 -15.70 -2.51 15.52
C GLY A 471 -14.73 -3.58 16.05
N VAL A 472 -13.42 -3.32 16.07
CA VAL A 472 -12.37 -4.24 16.56
C VAL A 472 -11.55 -3.59 17.67
N THR A 473 -10.97 -2.43 17.38
CA THR A 473 -10.15 -1.63 18.31
C THR A 473 -10.53 -0.16 18.30
N TRP A 474 -11.50 0.27 17.47
CA TRP A 474 -12.02 1.63 17.37
C TRP A 474 -13.55 1.55 17.39
N PHE A 475 -14.20 2.23 18.34
CA PHE A 475 -15.62 2.05 18.64
C PHE A 475 -16.33 3.39 18.85
N ASP A 476 -17.59 3.48 18.44
CA ASP A 476 -18.45 4.62 18.74
C ASP A 476 -19.25 4.33 20.01
N VAL A 477 -18.84 4.93 21.12
CA VAL A 477 -19.36 4.67 22.46
C VAL A 477 -19.36 5.93 23.33
N TYR A 478 -20.06 5.87 24.46
CA TYR A 478 -20.12 6.96 25.43
C TYR A 478 -18.75 7.39 25.93
N GLU A 479 -18.60 8.69 26.12
CA GLU A 479 -17.34 9.34 26.40
C GLU A 479 -16.63 8.87 27.69
N THR A 480 -15.30 8.85 27.65
CA THR A 480 -14.40 8.46 28.75
C THR A 480 -13.27 9.44 29.04
N TRP A 481 -13.42 10.70 28.63
CA TRP A 481 -12.51 11.81 28.95
C TRP A 481 -11.74 11.74 30.29
N GLY A 482 -10.40 11.73 30.17
CA GLY A 482 -9.41 11.82 31.24
C GLY A 482 -9.16 10.51 32.00
N LYS A 483 -9.61 9.37 31.49
CA LYS A 483 -9.50 8.04 32.12
C LYS A 483 -9.51 6.95 31.05
N SER A 484 -9.25 5.71 31.46
CA SER A 484 -9.25 4.56 30.55
C SER A 484 -10.58 4.38 29.83
N ASN A 485 -10.49 4.10 28.54
CA ASN A 485 -11.63 3.81 27.67
C ASN A 485 -12.38 2.55 28.10
N TRP A 486 -13.59 2.38 27.56
CA TRP A 486 -14.45 1.24 27.89
C TRP A 486 -13.76 -0.10 27.66
N THR A 487 -13.84 -1.00 28.64
CA THR A 487 -13.47 -2.40 28.46
C THR A 487 -14.66 -3.22 28.01
N ILE A 488 -14.54 -3.95 26.89
CA ILE A 488 -15.60 -4.86 26.37
C ILE A 488 -15.90 -6.04 27.32
N ASP A 489 -15.13 -6.20 28.41
CA ASP A 489 -15.36 -7.22 29.44
C ASP A 489 -16.63 -7.04 30.30
N THR A 490 -17.48 -6.03 30.03
CA THR A 490 -18.78 -5.92 30.68
C THR A 490 -19.74 -7.01 30.24
N THR A 491 -19.70 -8.13 30.96
CA THR A 491 -20.84 -9.04 31.07
C THR A 491 -22.03 -8.25 31.61
N TYR A 492 -23.01 -7.95 30.76
CA TYR A 492 -24.25 -7.34 31.22
C TYR A 492 -25.05 -8.36 32.05
N ASN A 493 -25.08 -8.17 33.37
CA ASN A 493 -26.07 -8.84 34.22
C ASN A 493 -27.43 -8.16 34.00
N ILE A 494 -28.20 -8.66 33.04
CA ILE A 494 -29.59 -8.24 32.87
C ILE A 494 -30.41 -8.84 34.04
N THR A 495 -30.66 -8.07 35.09
CA THR A 495 -31.67 -8.40 36.11
C THR A 495 -33.01 -7.79 35.72
N GLY A 496 -33.97 -8.64 35.33
CA GLY A 496 -35.35 -8.28 35.06
C GLY A 496 -36.33 -9.22 35.76
N ILE A 497 -37.55 -8.74 36.04
CA ILE A 497 -38.66 -9.60 36.46
C ILE A 497 -39.31 -10.15 35.20
N VAL A 498 -39.21 -11.46 34.96
CA VAL A 498 -39.99 -12.13 33.92
C VAL A 498 -41.42 -12.27 34.43
N ASN A 499 -42.35 -11.49 33.87
CA ASN A 499 -43.77 -11.68 34.12
C ASN A 499 -44.29 -12.80 33.20
N LEU A 500 -44.47 -13.98 33.76
CA LEU A 500 -45.16 -15.06 33.08
C LEU A 500 -46.67 -14.76 33.11
N SER A 501 -47.22 -14.18 32.03
CA SER A 501 -48.68 -14.14 31.86
C SER A 501 -49.12 -15.37 31.06
N ASP A 502 -49.51 -16.41 31.77
CA ASP A 502 -50.48 -17.38 31.27
C ASP A 502 -51.81 -16.62 31.09
N ASN A 503 -52.26 -16.48 29.84
CA ASN A 503 -53.66 -16.23 29.58
C ASN A 503 -54.32 -17.62 29.43
N PRO A 504 -55.27 -18.02 30.29
CA PRO A 504 -55.73 -19.41 30.37
C PRO A 504 -56.55 -19.89 29.16
N GLY A 505 -56.66 -19.08 28.11
CA GLY A 505 -57.23 -19.45 26.81
C GLY A 505 -56.22 -19.52 25.67
N ASP A 506 -54.94 -19.30 25.94
CA ASP A 506 -53.88 -19.27 24.94
C ASP A 506 -53.07 -20.59 24.97
N LEU A 507 -53.12 -21.33 23.85
CA LEU A 507 -52.39 -22.58 23.66
C LEU A 507 -50.98 -22.34 23.08
N SER A 508 -50.52 -21.09 22.95
CA SER A 508 -49.28 -20.72 22.25
C SER A 508 -48.02 -20.60 23.14
N GLY A 509 -48.09 -20.92 24.43
CA GLY A 509 -46.92 -21.01 25.31
C GLY A 509 -46.48 -19.69 25.94
N THR A 510 -45.45 -19.77 26.78
CA THR A 510 -44.87 -18.64 27.53
C THR A 510 -44.14 -17.68 26.60
N ILE A 511 -44.53 -16.40 26.61
CA ILE A 511 -43.79 -15.34 25.91
C ILE A 511 -42.69 -14.81 26.83
N VAL A 512 -41.44 -14.88 26.38
CA VAL A 512 -40.29 -14.22 27.04
C VAL A 512 -39.99 -12.93 26.27
N THR A 513 -40.11 -11.79 26.95
CA THR A 513 -39.75 -10.49 26.39
C THR A 513 -38.41 -10.04 26.95
N LEU A 514 -37.43 -9.84 26.08
CA LEU A 514 -36.17 -9.17 26.44
C LEU A 514 -36.24 -7.72 25.99
N VAL A 515 -36.00 -6.81 26.94
CA VAL A 515 -35.91 -5.38 26.69
C VAL A 515 -34.46 -4.95 26.95
N THR A 516 -33.79 -4.49 25.90
CA THR A 516 -32.47 -3.84 26.00
C THR A 516 -32.63 -2.32 25.93
N HIS A 517 -31.56 -1.57 26.16
CA HIS A 517 -31.58 -0.12 26.03
C HIS A 517 -31.78 0.36 24.58
N THR A 518 -31.55 -0.50 23.59
CA THR A 518 -31.66 -0.20 22.16
C THR A 518 -32.86 -0.84 21.46
N ASN A 519 -33.39 -1.99 21.94
CA ASN A 519 -34.48 -2.70 21.26
C ASN A 519 -35.32 -3.62 22.18
N THR A 520 -36.54 -3.95 21.73
CA THR A 520 -37.41 -4.99 22.33
C THR A 520 -37.49 -6.20 21.41
N TYR A 521 -37.13 -7.39 21.91
CA TYR A 521 -37.24 -8.65 21.17
C TYR A 521 -38.32 -9.53 21.78
N LEU A 522 -39.20 -10.05 20.92
CA LEU A 522 -40.21 -11.05 21.25
C LEU A 522 -39.89 -12.36 20.53
N ASP A 523 -39.90 -13.47 21.27
CA ASP A 523 -40.00 -14.80 20.68
C ASP A 523 -41.27 -15.49 21.20
N THR A 524 -41.97 -16.20 20.32
CA THR A 524 -43.25 -16.86 20.57
C THR A 524 -43.26 -18.32 20.10
N THR A 525 -42.16 -19.08 20.24
CA THR A 525 -42.16 -20.50 19.86
C THR A 525 -41.75 -21.49 20.95
N ASP A 526 -42.65 -22.43 21.21
CA ASP A 526 -42.52 -23.60 22.08
C ASP A 526 -41.78 -24.75 21.37
N ALA A 527 -40.64 -25.17 21.93
CA ALA A 527 -40.40 -26.57 22.29
C ALA A 527 -39.00 -26.75 22.88
N THR A 528 -38.96 -27.25 24.11
CA THR A 528 -37.80 -27.93 24.74
C THR A 528 -36.52 -27.09 24.94
N GLY A 529 -36.53 -26.27 25.99
CA GLY A 529 -35.45 -26.28 26.99
C GLY A 529 -34.07 -25.74 26.59
N ALA A 530 -33.94 -24.99 25.50
CA ALA A 530 -32.77 -24.17 25.22
C ALA A 530 -33.22 -22.91 24.45
N TYR A 531 -32.82 -21.74 24.91
CA TYR A 531 -33.15 -20.45 24.29
C TYR A 531 -31.96 -19.97 23.45
N THR A 532 -32.16 -19.72 22.16
CA THR A 532 -31.15 -19.14 21.26
C THR A 532 -31.77 -18.03 20.45
N PHE A 533 -31.27 -16.80 20.59
CA PHE A 533 -31.67 -15.65 19.80
C PHE A 533 -30.82 -15.62 18.51
N ASN A 534 -31.42 -15.90 17.36
CA ASN A 534 -30.69 -16.09 16.10
C ASN A 534 -30.28 -14.77 15.39
N SER A 535 -30.50 -13.60 15.98
CA SER A 535 -30.17 -12.32 15.33
C SER A 535 -29.94 -11.18 16.33
N ILE A 536 -29.01 -11.38 17.26
CA ILE A 536 -28.37 -10.28 18.00
C ILE A 536 -27.02 -10.06 17.31
N PRO A 537 -26.75 -8.88 16.70
CA PRO A 537 -25.41 -8.56 16.23
C PRO A 537 -24.52 -8.38 17.46
N CYS A 538 -23.40 -9.10 17.45
CA CYS A 538 -22.40 -9.34 18.51
C CYS A 538 -22.90 -9.97 19.84
N ASP A 539 -22.04 -10.87 20.34
CA ASP A 539 -22.08 -11.59 21.63
C ASP A 539 -22.84 -12.92 21.68
N THR A 540 -22.07 -14.01 21.71
CA THR A 540 -22.58 -15.32 22.16
C THR A 540 -22.70 -15.30 23.68
N VAL A 541 -23.90 -15.12 24.21
CA VAL A 541 -24.19 -15.31 25.65
C VAL A 541 -25.03 -16.58 25.83
N ASN A 542 -24.47 -17.58 26.49
CA ASN A 542 -25.22 -18.75 26.95
C ASN A 542 -25.93 -18.43 28.28
N PHE A 543 -27.26 -18.35 28.28
CA PHE A 543 -28.05 -18.24 29.51
C PHE A 543 -28.47 -19.62 30.02
N THR A 544 -28.33 -19.88 31.32
CA THR A 544 -28.89 -21.08 31.98
C THR A 544 -30.01 -20.63 32.93
N PHE A 545 -31.23 -21.11 32.73
CA PHE A 545 -32.34 -20.85 33.65
C PHE A 545 -32.50 -22.02 34.62
N GLU A 546 -32.37 -21.77 35.93
CA GLU A 546 -32.79 -22.73 36.95
C GLU A 546 -34.24 -22.47 37.35
N HIS A 547 -35.11 -23.45 37.12
CA HIS A 547 -36.49 -23.41 37.59
C HIS A 547 -36.58 -24.03 38.99
N THR A 548 -36.71 -23.20 40.04
CA THR A 548 -37.14 -23.69 41.35
C THR A 548 -38.66 -23.77 41.40
N SER A 549 -39.20 -24.99 41.34
CA SER A 549 -40.63 -25.24 41.56
C SER A 549 -40.99 -24.95 43.02
N GLY A 550 -41.82 -23.93 43.24
CA GLY A 550 -42.54 -23.65 44.49
C GLY A 550 -44.03 -23.90 44.31
#